data_AF-A0A8C6S7L9-F1
#
_entry.id   AF-A0A8C6S7L9-F1
#
_cell.length_a   1.000
_cell.length_b   1.000
_cell.length_c   1.000
_cell.angle_alpha   90.00
_cell.angle_beta   90.00
_cell.angle_gamma   90.00
#
_symmetry.space_group_name_H-M   'P 1'
#
loop_
_entity.id
_entity.type
_entity.pdbx_description
1 polymer ?
#
loop_
_entity_poly.entity_id
_entity_poly.type
_entity_poly.pdbx_seq_one_letter_code
_entity_poly.pdbx_strand_id
1 'polypeptide(L)'
;MTQSIAERVRDLSWSTGLKHLDWEIVAFKQFTPEECSAKWHEIMQKLRKIKTLQELIMDAQSDKLPKRPLSANAIYFAEKQAKFRKRNPGINGPELMKLANEKYKKLPPEVKVGLHTLIFFWSKYLNLYELHC
;
A
#
# COMPACT_ATOMS: atom_id res chain seq x y z
N MET A 1 19.01 -9.93 -11.49
CA MET A 1 19.93 -10.49 -10.49
C MET A 1 20.13 -9.44 -9.40
N THR A 2 19.29 -9.48 -8.37
CA THR A 2 19.47 -8.67 -7.16
C THR A 2 20.45 -9.43 -6.28
N GLN A 3 21.74 -9.08 -6.32
CA GLN A 3 22.67 -9.60 -5.30
C GLN A 3 22.17 -9.14 -3.94
N SER A 4 22.03 -10.09 -3.03
CA SER A 4 21.30 -9.92 -1.78
C SER A 4 22.00 -8.88 -0.91
N ILE A 5 21.29 -7.81 -0.58
CA ILE A 5 21.54 -7.07 0.65
C ILE A 5 21.56 -8.12 1.76
N ALA A 6 22.71 -8.27 2.43
CA ALA A 6 22.91 -9.28 3.47
C ALA A 6 21.76 -9.19 4.49
N GLU A 7 21.23 -10.33 4.95
CA GLU A 7 20.05 -10.37 5.84
C GLU A 7 20.20 -9.46 7.06
N ARG A 8 21.42 -9.33 7.58
CA ARG A 8 21.81 -8.43 8.69
C ARG A 8 21.57 -6.93 8.44
N VAL A 9 21.47 -6.51 7.18
CA VAL A 9 21.30 -5.10 6.76
C VAL A 9 19.83 -4.78 6.46
N ARG A 10 18.98 -5.82 6.29
CA ARG A 10 17.57 -5.68 5.89
C ARG A 10 16.72 -4.95 6.93
N ASP A 11 17.04 -5.12 8.22
CA ASP A 11 16.27 -4.56 9.34
C ASP A 11 16.91 -3.29 9.94
N LEU A 12 18.02 -2.81 9.35
CA LEU A 12 18.67 -1.57 9.79
C LEU A 12 17.96 -0.34 9.23
N SER A 13 18.01 0.77 9.97
CA SER A 13 17.60 2.06 9.42
C SER A 13 18.41 2.36 8.16
N TRP A 14 17.80 3.00 7.16
CA TRP A 14 18.45 3.24 5.86
C TRP A 14 19.83 3.91 6.01
N SER A 15 20.00 4.81 6.99
CA SER A 15 21.25 5.53 7.23
C SER A 15 22.34 4.63 7.80
N THR A 16 21.97 3.61 8.55
CA THR A 16 22.89 2.61 9.12
C THR A 16 23.19 1.52 8.11
N GLY A 17 22.18 1.07 7.35
CA GLY A 17 22.37 0.07 6.29
C GLY A 17 23.23 0.59 5.14
N LEU A 18 23.10 1.87 4.78
CA LEU A 18 23.90 2.51 3.72
C LEU A 18 25.40 2.49 4.04
N LYS A 19 25.80 2.54 5.32
CA LYS A 19 27.21 2.46 5.73
C LYS A 19 27.83 1.08 5.51
N HIS A 20 26.99 0.05 5.41
CA HIS A 20 27.40 -1.34 5.20
C HIS A 20 27.13 -1.81 3.77
N LEU A 21 26.69 -0.90 2.91
CA LEU A 21 26.39 -1.18 1.52
C LEU A 21 27.69 -1.22 0.72
N ASP A 22 27.94 -2.37 0.10
CA ASP A 22 29.07 -2.54 -0.82
C ASP A 22 28.62 -2.16 -2.24
N TRP A 23 29.13 -1.02 -2.73
CA TRP A 23 28.76 -0.48 -4.04
C TRP A 23 29.25 -1.32 -5.21
N GLU A 24 30.30 -2.12 -5.03
CA GLU A 24 30.78 -3.06 -6.06
C GLU A 24 29.75 -4.15 -6.34
N ILE A 25 28.98 -4.54 -5.31
CA ILE A 25 27.97 -5.60 -5.38
C ILE A 25 26.64 -5.05 -5.92
N VAL A 26 26.30 -3.80 -5.58
CA VAL A 26 25.01 -3.21 -5.96
C VAL A 26 25.07 -2.36 -7.23
N ALA A 27 26.26 -2.09 -7.77
CA ALA A 27 26.41 -1.41 -9.04
C ALA A 27 25.73 -2.19 -10.16
N PHE A 28 24.99 -1.47 -11.01
CA PHE A 28 24.46 -2.07 -12.22
C PHE A 28 25.59 -2.26 -13.22
N LYS A 29 25.60 -3.36 -13.97
CA LYS A 29 26.67 -3.69 -14.94
C LYS A 29 27.06 -2.57 -15.93
N GLN A 30 26.16 -1.62 -16.15
CA GLN A 30 26.31 -0.51 -17.09
C GLN A 30 26.81 0.81 -16.46
N PHE A 31 27.01 0.83 -15.14
CA PHE A 31 27.44 2.00 -14.38
C PHE A 31 28.53 1.61 -13.40
N THR A 32 29.42 2.53 -13.07
CA THR A 32 30.42 2.27 -12.03
C THR A 32 29.77 2.33 -10.63
N PRO A 33 30.38 1.69 -9.63
CA PRO A 33 30.00 1.82 -8.22
C PRO A 33 29.89 3.28 -7.75
N GLU A 34 30.81 4.14 -8.20
CA GLU A 34 30.85 5.57 -7.89
C GLU A 34 29.67 6.31 -8.52
N GLU A 35 29.34 6.01 -9.78
CA GLU A 35 28.18 6.59 -10.46
C GLU A 35 26.87 6.19 -9.78
N CYS A 36 26.77 4.92 -9.37
CA CYS A 36 25.61 4.41 -8.63
C CYS A 36 25.47 5.08 -7.26
N SER A 37 26.58 5.24 -6.53
CA SER A 37 26.61 5.93 -5.23
C SER A 37 26.26 7.40 -5.37
N ALA A 38 26.83 8.12 -6.35
CA ALA A 38 26.51 9.52 -6.60
C ALA A 38 25.03 9.71 -6.96
N LYS A 39 24.49 8.84 -7.82
CA LYS A 39 23.08 8.90 -8.20
C LYS A 39 22.15 8.59 -7.03
N TRP A 40 22.52 7.65 -6.18
CA TRP A 40 21.81 7.37 -4.94
C TRP A 40 21.78 8.60 -4.02
N HIS A 41 22.90 9.31 -3.85
CA HIS A 41 22.93 10.54 -3.05
C HIS A 41 22.02 11.63 -3.63
N GLU A 42 22.01 11.82 -4.95
CA GLU A 42 21.12 12.77 -5.64
C GLU A 42 19.65 12.43 -5.42
N ILE A 43 19.28 11.15 -5.59
CA ILE A 43 17.93 10.64 -5.31
C ILE A 43 17.59 10.89 -3.85
N MET A 44 18.52 10.60 -2.94
CA MET A 44 18.33 10.75 -1.51
C MET A 44 18.22 12.19 -1.01
N GLN A 45 18.72 13.18 -1.76
CA GLN A 45 18.46 14.59 -1.50
C GLN A 45 17.05 15.00 -1.94
N LYS A 46 16.53 14.38 -3.01
CA LYS A 46 15.17 14.60 -3.51
C LYS A 46 14.12 13.85 -2.68
N LEU A 47 14.47 12.68 -2.17
CA LEU A 47 13.67 11.93 -1.21
C LEU A 47 13.73 12.66 0.15
N ARG A 48 12.68 13.45 0.46
CA ARG A 48 12.50 14.10 1.77
C ARG A 48 12.66 13.08 2.92
N LYS A 49 13.83 13.05 3.55
CA LYS A 49 14.15 12.13 4.67
C LYS A 49 13.59 12.58 6.01
N ILE A 50 13.35 13.88 6.17
CA ILE A 50 12.85 14.49 7.39
C ILE A 50 11.63 15.29 7.00
N LYS A 51 10.46 14.84 7.46
CA LYS A 51 9.28 15.69 7.45
C LYS A 51 9.54 16.82 8.43
N THR A 52 9.33 18.06 8.00
CA THR A 52 9.31 19.21 8.90
C THR A 52 8.24 18.99 9.96
N LEU A 53 8.36 19.64 11.13
CA LEU A 53 7.34 19.57 12.18
C LEU A 53 5.96 19.97 11.63
N GLN A 54 5.91 20.94 10.72
CA GLN A 54 4.69 21.35 10.05
C GLN A 54 4.09 20.24 9.16
N GLU A 55 4.91 19.55 8.37
CA GLU A 55 4.44 18.41 7.57
C GLU A 55 3.97 17.25 8.46
N LEU A 56 4.63 17.00 9.59
CA LEU A 56 4.17 16.01 10.58
C LEU A 56 2.82 16.40 11.19
N ILE A 57 2.64 17.69 11.51
CA ILE A 57 1.37 18.21 12.03
C ILE A 57 0.28 18.14 10.95
N MET A 58 0.59 18.50 9.70
CA MET A 58 -0.35 18.39 8.58
C MET A 58 -0.73 16.95 8.31
N ASP A 59 0.22 16.01 8.36
CA ASP A 59 -0.05 14.59 8.19
C ASP A 59 -0.88 14.03 9.34
N ALA A 60 -0.61 14.46 10.58
CA ALA A 60 -1.38 14.07 11.76
C ALA A 60 -2.79 14.70 11.80
N GLN A 61 -2.95 15.91 11.26
CA GLN A 61 -4.24 16.59 11.11
C GLN A 61 -5.02 16.07 9.91
N SER A 62 -4.34 15.57 8.89
CA SER A 62 -4.98 14.89 7.77
C SER A 62 -5.35 13.48 8.22
N ASP A 63 -6.60 13.06 8.06
CA ASP A 63 -7.05 11.66 8.25
C ASP A 63 -6.41 10.67 7.23
N LYS A 64 -5.21 10.96 6.72
CA LYS A 64 -4.44 10.16 5.76
C LYS A 64 -3.56 9.12 6.45
N LEU A 65 -3.90 8.70 7.66
CA LEU A 65 -3.45 7.39 8.12
C LEU A 65 -3.94 6.36 7.10
N PRO A 66 -3.11 5.39 6.66
CA PRO A 66 -3.53 4.41 5.67
C PRO A 66 -4.82 3.77 6.16
N LYS A 67 -5.92 4.04 5.45
CA LYS A 67 -7.24 3.53 5.80
C LYS A 67 -7.11 2.02 5.87
N ARG A 68 -7.52 1.42 6.99
CA ARG A 68 -7.46 -0.03 7.18
C ARG A 68 -8.04 -0.73 5.94
N PRO A 69 -7.44 -1.85 5.49
CA PRO A 69 -7.96 -2.57 4.34
C PRO A 69 -9.45 -2.85 4.56
N LEU A 70 -10.26 -2.59 3.54
CA LEU A 70 -11.70 -2.87 3.61
C LEU A 70 -11.92 -4.34 3.93
N SER A 71 -12.95 -4.67 4.72
CA SER A 71 -13.32 -6.07 4.96
C SER A 71 -13.92 -6.70 3.70
N ALA A 72 -13.89 -8.04 3.60
CA ALA A 72 -14.39 -8.75 2.42
C ALA A 72 -15.88 -8.45 2.15
N ASN A 73 -16.65 -8.25 3.21
CA ASN A 73 -18.06 -7.83 3.13
C ASN A 73 -18.19 -6.41 2.58
N ALA A 74 -17.31 -5.49 2.98
CA ALA A 74 -17.34 -4.10 2.51
C ALA A 74 -16.98 -4.01 1.02
N ILE A 75 -16.01 -4.80 0.54
CA ILE A 75 -15.72 -4.91 -0.88
C ILE A 75 -16.91 -5.49 -1.65
N TYR A 76 -17.49 -6.59 -1.16
CA TYR A 76 -18.69 -7.17 -1.76
C TYR A 76 -19.82 -6.15 -1.86
N PHE A 77 -20.04 -5.35 -0.81
CA PHE A 77 -21.04 -4.29 -0.85
C PHE A 77 -20.69 -3.25 -1.91
N ALA A 78 -19.48 -2.71 -1.92
CA ALA A 78 -19.03 -1.69 -2.87
C ALA A 78 -19.22 -2.13 -4.33
N GLU A 79 -18.80 -3.36 -4.68
CA GLU A 79 -18.97 -3.89 -6.04
C GLU A 79 -20.43 -4.05 -6.46
N LYS A 80 -21.28 -4.44 -5.51
CA LYS A 80 -22.66 -4.84 -5.81
C LYS A 80 -23.67 -3.75 -5.49
N GLN A 81 -23.27 -2.65 -4.84
CA GLN A 81 -24.15 -1.59 -4.32
C GLN A 81 -25.06 -1.03 -5.42
N ALA A 82 -24.51 -0.77 -6.61
CA ALA A 82 -25.30 -0.28 -7.74
C ALA A 82 -26.41 -1.25 -8.16
N LYS A 83 -26.11 -2.57 -8.17
CA LYS A 83 -27.11 -3.62 -8.47
C LYS A 83 -28.14 -3.75 -7.34
N PHE A 84 -27.70 -3.65 -6.09
CA PHE A 84 -28.58 -3.67 -4.93
C PHE A 84 -29.55 -2.49 -4.95
N ARG A 85 -29.06 -1.27 -5.19
CA ARG A 85 -29.87 -0.04 -5.24
C ARG A 85 -30.86 -0.05 -6.41
N LYS A 86 -30.46 -0.55 -7.58
CA LYS A 86 -31.39 -0.72 -8.72
C LYS A 86 -32.52 -1.71 -8.45
N ARG A 87 -32.25 -2.79 -7.70
CA ARG A 87 -33.25 -3.83 -7.37
C ARG A 87 -34.11 -3.51 -6.16
N ASN A 88 -33.69 -2.55 -5.34
CA ASN A 88 -34.38 -2.13 -4.13
C ASN A 88 -34.58 -0.61 -4.14
N PRO A 89 -35.34 -0.07 -5.11
CA PRO A 89 -35.66 1.35 -5.12
C PRO A 89 -36.49 1.68 -3.86
N GLY A 90 -36.09 2.72 -3.13
CA GLY A 90 -36.78 3.17 -1.90
C GLY A 90 -36.20 2.66 -0.58
N ILE A 91 -35.24 1.72 -0.60
CA ILE A 91 -34.52 1.29 0.62
C ILE A 91 -33.39 2.29 0.94
N ASN A 92 -33.26 2.66 2.22
CA ASN A 92 -32.21 3.58 2.68
C ASN A 92 -30.83 2.89 2.74
N GLY A 93 -29.74 3.68 2.78
CA GLY A 93 -28.37 3.17 2.74
C GLY A 93 -28.05 2.09 3.79
N PRO A 94 -28.37 2.29 5.08
CA PRO A 94 -28.15 1.29 6.14
C PRO A 94 -28.88 -0.04 5.91
N GLU A 95 -30.15 0.00 5.52
CA GLU A 95 -30.93 -1.21 5.22
C GLU A 95 -30.39 -1.95 4.00
N LEU A 96 -29.93 -1.21 2.99
CA LEU A 96 -29.29 -1.78 1.80
C LEU A 96 -27.99 -2.52 2.16
N MET A 97 -27.19 -1.96 3.08
CA MET A 97 -25.97 -2.58 3.58
C MET A 97 -26.27 -3.83 4.41
N LYS A 98 -27.31 -3.81 5.25
CA LYS A 98 -27.78 -4.98 6.00
C LYS A 98 -28.19 -6.11 5.05
N LEU A 99 -28.98 -5.79 4.02
CA LEU A 99 -29.39 -6.76 2.99
C LEU A 99 -28.18 -7.36 2.26
N ALA A 100 -27.20 -6.54 1.90
CA ALA A 100 -25.99 -7.02 1.24
C ALA A 100 -25.15 -7.93 2.16
N ASN A 101 -25.02 -7.59 3.45
CA ASN A 101 -24.33 -8.43 4.43
C ASN A 101 -25.01 -9.79 4.61
N GLU A 102 -26.35 -9.85 4.66
CA GLU A 102 -27.09 -11.11 4.73
C GLU A 102 -26.88 -11.97 3.48
N LYS A 103 -26.81 -11.36 2.29
CA LYS A 103 -26.43 -12.10 1.07
C LYS A 103 -24.99 -12.56 1.09
N TYR A 104 -24.07 -11.74 1.59
CA TYR A 104 -22.66 -12.08 1.72
C TYR A 104 -22.45 -13.31 2.62
N LYS A 105 -23.13 -13.37 3.78
CA LYS A 105 -23.06 -14.52 4.70
C LYS A 105 -23.40 -15.84 4.00
N LYS A 106 -24.32 -15.81 3.03
CA LYS A 106 -24.77 -16.98 2.24
C LYS A 106 -23.87 -17.32 1.04
N LEU A 107 -22.83 -16.53 0.75
CA LEU A 107 -21.92 -16.85 -0.35
C LEU A 107 -21.04 -18.08 -0.04
N PRO A 108 -20.63 -18.83 -1.07
CA PRO A 108 -19.65 -19.91 -0.94
C PRO A 108 -18.34 -19.42 -0.32
N PRO A 109 -17.64 -20.24 0.48
CA PRO A 109 -16.35 -19.90 1.07
C PRO A 109 -15.31 -19.44 0.03
N GLU A 110 -15.26 -20.10 -1.12
CA GLU A 110 -14.33 -19.80 -2.21
C GLU A 110 -14.44 -18.36 -2.73
N VAL A 111 -15.68 -17.86 -2.87
CA VAL A 111 -15.95 -16.49 -3.31
C VAL A 111 -15.53 -15.46 -2.25
N LYS A 112 -15.71 -15.81 -0.97
CA LYS A 112 -15.27 -14.96 0.16
C LYS A 112 -13.75 -14.90 0.25
N VAL A 113 -13.06 -16.01 0.00
CA VAL A 113 -11.58 -16.08 -0.05
C VAL A 113 -11.05 -15.24 -1.21
N GLY A 114 -11.66 -15.32 -2.40
CA GLY A 114 -11.27 -14.48 -3.54
C GLY A 114 -11.37 -12.98 -3.25
N LEU A 115 -12.41 -12.54 -2.53
CA LEU A 115 -12.54 -11.17 -2.05
C LEU A 115 -11.43 -10.79 -1.05
N HIS A 116 -11.02 -11.73 -0.19
CA HIS A 116 -9.90 -11.54 0.73
C HIS A 116 -8.56 -11.40 0.01
N THR A 117 -8.33 -12.17 -1.03
CA THR A 117 -7.12 -12.04 -1.87
C THR A 117 -7.09 -10.70 -2.59
N LEU A 118 -8.23 -10.21 -3.10
CA LEU A 118 -8.34 -8.87 -3.68
C LEU A 118 -8.05 -7.77 -2.66
N ILE A 119 -8.42 -7.92 -1.38
CA ILE A 119 -8.02 -6.99 -0.30
C ILE A 119 -6.51 -6.90 -0.18
N PHE A 120 -5.80 -8.03 -0.17
CA PHE A 120 -4.35 -8.05 -0.08
C PHE A 120 -3.69 -7.35 -1.28
N PHE A 121 -4.18 -7.60 -2.50
CA PHE A 121 -3.67 -6.93 -3.69
C PHE A 121 -4.00 -5.44 -3.68
N TRP A 122 -5.25 -5.05 -3.46
CA TRP A 122 -5.64 -3.63 -3.41
C TRP A 122 -4.94 -2.87 -2.28
N SER A 123 -4.77 -3.46 -1.09
CA SER A 123 -4.01 -2.83 0.00
C SER A 123 -2.54 -2.60 -0.36
N LYS A 124 -1.96 -3.44 -1.22
CA LYS A 124 -0.59 -3.26 -1.73
C LYS A 124 -0.55 -2.20 -2.84
N TYR A 125 -1.56 -2.17 -3.73
CA TYR A 125 -1.65 -1.20 -4.83
C TYR A 125 -2.10 0.20 -4.40
N LEU A 126 -2.98 0.35 -3.41
CA LEU A 126 -3.41 1.67 -2.90
C LEU A 126 -2.26 2.40 -2.17
N ASN A 127 -1.42 1.66 -1.43
CA ASN A 127 -0.19 2.21 -0.84
C ASN A 127 0.86 2.60 -1.89
N LEU A 128 0.82 2.02 -3.09
CA LEU A 128 1.68 2.40 -4.21
C LEU A 128 1.17 3.64 -4.96
N TYR A 129 -0.14 3.89 -4.96
CA TYR A 129 -0.74 5.04 -5.66
C TYR A 129 -0.61 6.37 -4.89
N GLU A 130 -0.44 6.34 -3.55
CA GLU A 130 -0.09 7.54 -2.78
C GLU A 130 1.41 7.87 -2.79
N LEU A 131 2.24 7.07 -3.47
CA LEU A 131 3.69 7.27 -3.64
C LEU A 131 4.08 7.84 -5.02
N HIS A 132 3.12 8.23 -5.84
CA HIS A 132 3.35 9.01 -7.06
C HIS A 132 2.79 10.42 -6.93
N CYS A 133 3.48 11.24 -6.14
CA CYS A 133 3.66 12.69 -6.30
C CYS A 133 4.83 13.14 -5.41
#